data_AF-V4U3N2-F1
#
_entry.id   AF-V4U3N2-F1
#
_cell.length_a   1.000
_cell.length_b   1.000
_cell.length_c   1.000
_cell.angle_alpha   90.00
_cell.angle_beta   90.00
_cell.angle_gamma   90.00
#
_symmetry.space_group_name_H-M   'P 1'
#
loop_
_entity.id
_entity.type
_entity.pdbx_description
1 polymer ?
#
loop_
_entity_poly.entity_id
_entity_poly.type
_entity_poly.pdbx_seq_one_letter_code
_entity_poly.pdbx_strand_id
1 'polypeptide(L)'
;AKNVTSRNPRESYSTGTSASSFYKPKTFILGFSKGGTVLNQLVTELGHLEANKSPVNAASIEEWAMSSIQEEPQIIPRTKESLLNSINEIHYVDVGLNTAGAYITDSNVIQRISKRLMEQTSGSGIRFVLHGTPRQWSDSWRVWIRNEKDKLVHLLESESQKNGGKLQVCERFYFADKPPDMQMHFEIIESMDVS
;
A
#
# COMPACT_ATOMS: atom_id res chain seq x y z
N ALA A 1 11.76 -63.15 34.57
CA ALA A 1 11.07 -64.02 33.59
C ALA A 1 10.65 -63.18 32.38
N LYS A 2 11.01 -63.68 31.19
CA LYS A 2 10.52 -63.39 29.83
C LYS A 2 10.71 -61.99 29.20
N ASN A 3 11.58 -62.01 28.20
CA ASN A 3 11.91 -61.06 27.14
C ASN A 3 10.69 -60.59 26.33
N VAL A 4 10.78 -59.41 25.70
CA VAL A 4 10.62 -59.26 24.23
C VAL A 4 11.46 -58.07 23.74
N THR A 5 12.47 -58.35 22.93
CA THR A 5 13.16 -57.41 22.04
C THR A 5 12.33 -57.21 20.78
N SER A 6 12.27 -55.98 20.26
CA SER A 6 11.84 -55.69 18.90
C SER A 6 12.73 -54.60 18.32
N ARG A 7 13.16 -54.81 17.08
CA ARG A 7 14.25 -54.16 16.35
C ARG A 7 13.65 -53.43 15.14
N ASN A 8 14.35 -52.39 14.70
CA ASN A 8 14.32 -51.70 13.38
C ASN A 8 13.36 -50.51 13.20
N PRO A 9 13.59 -49.61 12.21
CA PRO A 9 14.83 -49.25 11.51
C PRO A 9 15.08 -47.72 11.37
N ARG A 10 16.33 -47.37 11.08
CA ARG A 10 16.85 -46.21 10.31
C ARG A 10 16.00 -44.93 10.27
N GLU A 11 16.55 -43.91 10.91
CA GLU A 11 16.29 -42.50 10.64
C GLU A 11 16.18 -42.25 9.13
N SER A 12 14.97 -41.94 8.70
CA SER A 12 14.74 -41.31 7.41
C SER A 12 14.92 -39.82 7.65
N TYR A 13 15.99 -39.25 7.11
CA TYR A 13 16.10 -37.80 6.98
C TYR A 13 14.91 -37.34 6.15
N SER A 14 13.88 -36.82 6.83
CA SER A 14 12.82 -36.10 6.16
C SER A 14 13.44 -34.80 5.68
N THR A 15 13.75 -34.76 4.39
CA THR A 15 14.12 -33.57 3.64
C THR A 15 13.08 -32.51 3.97
N GLY A 16 13.46 -31.54 4.81
CA GLY A 16 12.64 -30.39 5.08
C GLY A 16 12.37 -29.71 3.75
N THR A 17 11.12 -29.77 3.29
CA THR A 17 10.62 -28.94 2.21
C THR A 17 10.92 -27.50 2.60
N SER A 18 11.99 -26.95 2.01
CA SER A 18 12.38 -25.57 2.23
C SER A 18 11.28 -24.71 1.59
N ALA A 19 10.28 -24.36 2.38
CA ALA A 19 9.30 -23.37 2.01
C ALA A 19 10.05 -22.04 1.96
N SER A 20 10.67 -21.76 0.81
CA SER A 20 11.19 -20.45 0.47
C SER A 20 9.99 -19.53 0.28
N SER A 21 9.39 -19.07 1.40
CA SER A 21 8.48 -17.95 1.36
C SER A 21 9.33 -16.71 1.05
N PHE A 22 9.47 -16.40 -0.24
CA PHE A 22 10.10 -15.15 -0.65
C PHE A 22 9.27 -14.00 -0.08
N TYR A 23 9.82 -13.30 0.91
CA TYR A 23 9.20 -12.13 1.51
C TYR A 23 9.19 -11.01 0.47
N LYS A 24 8.02 -10.67 -0.06
CA LYS A 24 7.86 -9.48 -0.89
C LYS A 24 7.88 -8.25 0.04
N PRO A 25 8.80 -7.28 -0.16
CA PRO A 25 8.84 -6.08 0.66
C PRO A 25 7.53 -5.30 0.54
N LYS A 26 7.05 -4.78 1.66
CA LYS A 26 5.90 -3.87 1.72
C LYS A 26 6.43 -2.44 1.88
N THR A 27 5.97 -1.56 1.02
CA THR A 27 6.37 -0.15 1.01
C THR A 27 5.23 0.70 1.55
N PHE A 28 5.54 1.51 2.56
CA PHE A 28 4.63 2.50 3.13
C PHE A 28 5.15 3.88 2.69
N ILE A 29 4.29 4.68 2.06
CA ILE A 29 4.68 6.02 1.60
C ILE A 29 3.88 7.06 2.37
N LEU A 30 4.57 8.06 2.90
CA LEU A 30 3.97 9.14 3.67
C LEU A 30 4.24 10.48 2.98
N GLY A 31 3.20 11.30 2.87
CA GLY A 31 3.26 12.64 2.30
C GLY A 31 2.82 13.66 3.31
N PHE A 32 3.77 14.35 3.95
CA PHE A 32 3.50 15.38 4.94
C PHE A 32 3.40 16.78 4.33
N SER A 33 2.43 17.58 4.76
CA SER A 33 2.27 18.99 4.32
C SER A 33 2.14 19.07 2.79
N LYS A 34 3.06 19.75 2.10
CA LYS A 34 3.14 19.78 0.63
C LYS A 34 3.47 18.42 0.02
N GLY A 35 4.02 17.46 0.77
CA GLY A 35 4.30 16.11 0.30
C GLY A 35 3.06 15.35 -0.17
N GLY A 36 1.85 15.76 0.21
CA GLY A 36 0.61 15.22 -0.34
C GLY A 36 0.45 15.43 -1.85
N THR A 37 1.06 16.48 -2.43
CA THR A 37 1.04 16.66 -3.90
C THR A 37 1.90 15.64 -4.61
N VAL A 38 3.03 15.27 -4.00
CA VAL A 38 3.90 14.20 -4.49
C VAL A 38 3.15 12.86 -4.40
N LEU A 39 2.39 12.63 -3.32
CA LEU A 39 1.51 11.47 -3.24
C LEU A 39 0.46 11.46 -4.35
N ASN A 40 -0.16 12.59 -4.68
CA ASN A 40 -1.13 12.66 -5.77
C ASN A 40 -0.50 12.24 -7.11
N GLN A 41 0.76 12.59 -7.36
CA GLN A 41 1.51 12.13 -8.54
C GLN A 41 1.78 10.63 -8.48
N LEU A 42 2.26 10.11 -7.35
CA LEU A 42 2.52 8.67 -7.18
C LEU A 42 1.26 7.81 -7.30
N VAL A 43 0.14 8.26 -6.74
CA VAL A 43 -1.18 7.62 -6.87
C VAL A 43 -1.64 7.66 -8.33
N THR A 44 -1.41 8.77 -9.02
CA THR A 44 -1.70 8.88 -10.45
C THR A 44 -0.88 7.86 -11.24
N GLU A 45 0.42 7.75 -10.99
CA GLU A 45 1.29 6.77 -11.65
C GLU A 45 0.88 5.33 -11.33
N LEU A 46 0.49 5.05 -10.09
CA LEU A 46 -0.02 3.74 -9.66
C LEU A 46 -1.28 3.33 -10.45
N GLY A 47 -2.16 4.28 -10.75
CA GLY A 47 -3.35 4.07 -11.57
C GLY A 47 -3.06 3.96 -13.07
N HIS A 48 -1.89 4.38 -13.54
CA HIS A 48 -1.45 4.25 -14.93
C HIS A 48 -0.43 3.12 -15.13
N LEU A 49 -0.09 2.38 -14.09
CA LEU A 49 0.80 1.23 -14.22
C LEU A 49 0.09 0.14 -15.03
N GLU A 50 0.68 -0.25 -16.16
CA GLU A 50 0.16 -1.34 -16.97
C GLU A 50 0.17 -2.65 -16.17
N ALA A 51 -0.92 -3.42 -16.25
CA ALA A 51 -0.91 -4.78 -15.75
C ALA A 51 0.09 -5.57 -16.60
N ASN A 52 1.09 -6.20 -15.96
CA ASN A 52 2.03 -7.09 -16.64
C ASN A 52 1.23 -8.14 -17.42
N LYS A 53 1.12 -7.97 -18.74
CA LYS A 53 0.59 -9.01 -19.62
C LYS A 53 1.60 -10.14 -19.54
N SER A 54 1.22 -11.24 -18.88
CA SER A 54 1.97 -12.48 -18.97
C SER A 54 2.26 -12.79 -20.44
N PRO A 55 3.52 -12.91 -20.89
CA PRO A 55 3.80 -13.45 -22.21
C PRO A 55 3.52 -14.95 -22.13
N VAL A 56 2.27 -15.34 -22.40
CA VAL A 56 1.95 -16.75 -22.64
C VAL A 56 2.46 -17.10 -24.04
N ASN A 57 3.76 -17.36 -24.12
CA ASN A 57 4.36 -18.20 -25.16
C ASN A 57 5.01 -19.36 -24.43
N ALA A 58 4.54 -20.58 -24.68
CA ALA A 58 4.98 -21.80 -24.00
C ALA A 58 6.49 -22.09 -24.08
N ALA A 59 7.25 -21.34 -24.89
CA ALA A 59 8.70 -21.42 -25.03
C ALA A 59 9.49 -20.70 -23.92
N SER A 60 8.88 -19.81 -23.12
CA SER A 60 9.58 -19.06 -22.05
C SER A 60 9.62 -19.78 -20.69
N ILE A 61 8.93 -20.91 -20.55
CA ILE A 61 8.85 -21.67 -19.28
C ILE A 61 10.22 -22.24 -18.89
N GLU A 62 11.03 -22.68 -19.87
CA GLU A 62 12.37 -23.22 -19.62
C GLU A 62 13.40 -22.14 -19.26
N GLU A 63 13.26 -20.93 -19.81
CA GLU A 63 14.15 -19.79 -19.53
C GLU A 63 13.87 -19.16 -18.15
N TRP A 64 12.59 -19.11 -17.73
CA TRP A 64 12.18 -18.61 -16.42
C TRP A 64 12.49 -19.58 -15.27
N ALA A 65 12.51 -20.89 -15.57
CA ALA A 65 12.97 -21.92 -14.62
C ALA A 65 14.48 -21.83 -14.34
N MET A 66 15.27 -21.24 -15.24
CA MET A 66 16.71 -21.02 -15.05
C MET A 66 17.05 -19.66 -14.39
N SER A 67 16.22 -18.62 -14.54
CA SER A 67 16.45 -17.31 -13.89
C SER A 67 15.97 -17.25 -12.44
N SER A 68 15.21 -18.25 -11.98
CA SER A 68 14.65 -18.33 -10.62
C SER A 68 15.64 -18.87 -9.58
N ILE A 69 16.89 -19.16 -9.99
CA ILE A 69 17.98 -19.48 -9.08
C ILE A 69 18.57 -18.16 -8.57
N GLN A 70 18.09 -17.77 -7.38
CA GLN A 70 18.62 -16.71 -6.50
C GLN A 70 18.33 -15.25 -6.90
N GLU A 71 17.06 -14.85 -6.91
CA GLU A 71 16.78 -13.49 -6.45
C GLU A 71 16.78 -13.49 -4.92
N GLU A 72 17.86 -13.02 -4.31
CA GLU A 72 17.85 -12.68 -2.88
C GLU A 72 16.68 -11.75 -2.57
N PRO A 73 16.04 -11.85 -1.39
CA PRO A 73 14.99 -10.93 -0.97
C PRO A 73 15.54 -9.50 -0.93
N GLN A 74 15.25 -8.72 -1.97
CA GLN A 74 15.73 -7.35 -2.11
C GLN A 74 14.75 -6.39 -1.46
N ILE A 75 15.22 -5.69 -0.42
CA ILE A 75 14.43 -4.70 0.33
C ILE A 75 14.14 -3.46 -0.54
N ILE A 76 15.09 -3.06 -1.38
CA ILE A 76 15.02 -1.83 -2.17
C ILE A 76 14.56 -2.16 -3.61
N PRO A 77 13.43 -1.60 -4.07
CA PRO A 77 13.00 -1.75 -5.45
C PRO A 77 13.99 -1.12 -6.45
N ARG A 78 14.30 -1.83 -7.54
CA ARG A 78 15.22 -1.35 -8.60
C ARG A 78 14.50 -0.84 -9.86
N THR A 79 13.20 -1.07 -9.95
CA THR A 79 12.36 -0.61 -11.07
C THR A 79 11.13 0.13 -10.56
N LYS A 80 10.56 0.98 -11.41
CA LYS A 80 9.30 1.68 -11.13
C LYS A 80 8.18 0.69 -10.82
N GLU A 81 8.08 -0.38 -11.60
CA GLU A 81 7.06 -1.42 -11.46
C GLU A 81 7.24 -2.13 -10.12
N SER A 82 8.48 -2.49 -9.75
CA SER A 82 8.77 -3.12 -8.46
C SER A 82 8.38 -2.21 -7.30
N LEU A 83 8.71 -0.91 -7.37
CA LEU A 83 8.32 0.08 -6.37
C LEU A 83 6.81 0.19 -6.25
N LEU A 84 6.11 0.49 -7.35
CA LEU A 84 4.67 0.69 -7.35
C LEU A 84 3.87 -0.58 -7.01
N ASN A 85 4.39 -1.77 -7.32
CA ASN A 85 3.81 -3.06 -6.93
C ASN A 85 4.10 -3.45 -5.47
N SER A 86 5.03 -2.76 -4.80
CA SER A 86 5.36 -2.97 -3.39
C SER A 86 4.58 -2.06 -2.45
N ILE A 87 3.96 -0.97 -2.96
CA ILE A 87 3.16 -0.04 -2.15
C ILE A 87 1.99 -0.78 -1.54
N ASN A 88 1.96 -0.81 -0.20
CA ASN A 88 0.90 -1.41 0.57
C ASN A 88 0.09 -0.35 1.30
N GLU A 89 0.72 0.78 1.66
CA GLU A 89 0.07 1.86 2.39
C GLU A 89 0.48 3.24 1.88
N ILE A 90 -0.50 4.14 1.84
CA ILE A 90 -0.34 5.53 1.41
C ILE A 90 -0.92 6.44 2.49
N HIS A 91 -0.05 7.19 3.17
CA HIS A 91 -0.42 8.06 4.27
C HIS A 91 -0.36 9.53 3.85
N TYR A 92 -1.53 10.15 3.71
CA TYR A 92 -1.63 11.60 3.60
C TYR A 92 -1.54 12.20 5.01
N VAL A 93 -0.47 12.95 5.32
CA VAL A 93 -0.22 13.45 6.68
C VAL A 93 -0.35 14.96 6.73
N ASP A 94 -1.42 15.44 7.35
CA ASP A 94 -1.78 16.85 7.53
C ASP A 94 -1.50 17.70 6.28
N VAL A 95 -1.97 17.17 5.15
CA VAL A 95 -1.71 17.73 3.83
C VAL A 95 -2.43 19.06 3.68
N GLY A 96 -1.69 20.06 3.22
CA GLY A 96 -2.18 21.42 3.08
C GLY A 96 -1.50 22.16 1.94
N LEU A 97 -2.30 22.92 1.20
CA LEU A 97 -1.87 23.83 0.14
C LEU A 97 -2.60 25.18 0.29
N ASN A 98 -2.06 26.20 -0.38
CA ASN A 98 -2.73 27.49 -0.52
C ASN A 98 -3.63 27.56 -1.76
N THR A 99 -3.72 26.47 -2.51
CA THR A 99 -4.53 26.30 -3.72
C THR A 99 -5.19 24.91 -3.70
N ALA A 100 -6.09 24.67 -4.65
CA ALA A 100 -6.62 23.32 -4.93
C ALA A 100 -5.49 22.33 -5.29
N GLY A 101 -5.77 21.04 -5.12
CA GLY A 101 -4.86 19.93 -5.43
C GLY A 101 -4.15 19.32 -4.22
N ALA A 102 -4.67 19.52 -3.01
CA ALA A 102 -4.18 18.89 -1.79
C ALA A 102 -4.40 17.37 -1.82
N TYR A 103 -5.58 16.93 -2.27
CA TYR A 103 -5.90 15.50 -2.45
C TYR A 103 -6.30 15.20 -3.88
N ILE A 104 -5.98 14.00 -4.35
CA ILE A 104 -6.40 13.54 -5.67
C ILE A 104 -7.92 13.37 -5.72
N THR A 105 -8.56 13.94 -6.75
CA THR A 105 -10.02 13.89 -6.90
C THR A 105 -10.49 13.35 -8.25
N ASP A 106 -9.56 12.82 -9.05
CA ASP A 106 -9.85 12.16 -10.32
C ASP A 106 -10.33 10.73 -10.07
N SER A 107 -11.60 10.47 -10.35
CA SER A 107 -12.21 9.15 -10.21
C SER A 107 -11.58 8.10 -11.11
N ASN A 108 -11.08 8.47 -12.28
CA ASN A 108 -10.48 7.51 -13.23
C ASN A 108 -9.21 6.89 -12.64
N VAL A 109 -8.42 7.66 -11.90
CA VAL A 109 -7.22 7.15 -11.24
C VAL A 109 -7.58 6.08 -10.21
N ILE A 110 -8.54 6.38 -9.33
CA ILE A 110 -8.96 5.43 -8.29
C ILE A 110 -9.60 4.17 -8.88
N GLN A 111 -10.43 4.32 -9.92
CA GLN A 111 -11.04 3.20 -10.65
C GLN A 111 -9.98 2.29 -11.30
N ARG A 112 -8.93 2.86 -11.91
CA ARG A 112 -7.85 2.07 -12.51
C ARG A 112 -7.04 1.32 -11.46
N ILE A 113 -6.74 1.95 -10.31
CA ILE A 113 -6.10 1.28 -9.17
C ILE A 113 -6.97 0.11 -8.71
N SER A 114 -8.27 0.36 -8.51
CA SER A 114 -9.22 -0.66 -8.09
C SER A 114 -9.25 -1.85 -9.05
N LYS A 115 -9.43 -1.58 -10.35
CA LYS A 115 -9.41 -2.61 -11.40
C LYS A 115 -8.13 -3.45 -11.37
N ARG A 116 -6.97 -2.80 -11.31
CA ARG A 116 -5.67 -3.50 -11.26
C ARG A 116 -5.57 -4.40 -10.02
N LEU A 117 -6.02 -3.95 -8.85
CA LEU A 117 -6.00 -4.77 -7.63
C LEU A 117 -6.92 -6.00 -7.75
N MET A 118 -8.07 -5.88 -8.44
CA MET A 118 -8.95 -7.03 -8.70
C MET A 118 -8.28 -8.07 -9.61
N GLU A 119 -7.59 -7.61 -10.67
CA GLU A 119 -6.91 -8.47 -11.64
C GLU A 119 -5.70 -9.21 -11.05
N GLN A 120 -5.10 -8.70 -9.98
CA GLN A 120 -3.98 -9.36 -9.29
C GLN A 120 -4.47 -10.55 -8.45
N THR A 121 -4.14 -11.77 -8.87
CA THR A 121 -4.52 -13.02 -8.17
C THR A 121 -3.80 -13.21 -6.82
N SER A 122 -2.58 -12.70 -6.68
CA SER A 122 -1.69 -12.97 -5.53
C SER A 122 -1.21 -11.71 -4.78
N GLY A 123 -1.82 -10.56 -5.02
CA GLY A 123 -1.41 -9.27 -4.45
C GLY A 123 -2.09 -8.95 -3.12
N SER A 124 -1.34 -8.38 -2.17
CA SER A 124 -1.92 -7.69 -1.02
C SER A 124 -2.65 -6.42 -1.47
N GLY A 125 -3.73 -6.09 -0.78
CA GLY A 125 -4.45 -4.85 -1.02
C GLY A 125 -3.64 -3.59 -0.70
N ILE A 126 -4.19 -2.43 -1.05
CA ILE A 126 -3.63 -1.11 -0.74
C ILE A 126 -4.54 -0.39 0.26
N ARG A 127 -3.93 0.17 1.31
CA ARG A 127 -4.62 0.98 2.31
C ARG A 127 -4.23 2.45 2.17
N PHE A 128 -5.23 3.31 2.10
CA PHE A 128 -5.07 4.75 2.20
C PHE A 128 -5.37 5.17 3.65
N VAL A 129 -4.49 5.96 4.24
CA VAL A 129 -4.70 6.52 5.58
C VAL A 129 -4.57 8.03 5.49
N LEU A 130 -5.64 8.73 5.85
CA LEU A 130 -5.68 10.18 5.83
C LEU A 130 -5.58 10.65 7.27
N HIS A 131 -4.45 11.26 7.61
CA HIS A 131 -4.18 11.85 8.90
C HIS A 131 -4.35 13.35 8.79
N GLY A 132 -5.14 13.96 9.67
CA GLY A 132 -5.30 15.40 9.66
C GLY A 132 -5.63 15.99 11.00
N THR A 133 -5.41 17.29 11.09
CA THR A 133 -5.67 18.12 12.26
C THR A 133 -6.72 19.18 11.94
N PRO A 134 -7.32 19.83 12.97
CA PRO A 134 -8.16 21.01 12.76
C PRO A 134 -7.49 22.10 11.91
N ARG A 135 -6.16 22.23 11.96
CA ARG A 135 -5.39 23.20 11.17
C ARG A 135 -5.61 23.09 9.67
N GLN A 136 -5.79 21.88 9.14
CA GLN A 136 -6.03 21.65 7.71
C GLN A 136 -7.49 21.33 7.41
N TRP A 137 -8.12 20.45 8.19
CA TRP A 137 -9.47 19.95 7.89
C TRP A 137 -10.61 20.85 8.39
N SER A 138 -10.33 21.80 9.27
CA SER A 138 -11.31 22.77 9.80
C SER A 138 -10.98 24.21 9.40
N ASP A 139 -10.07 24.42 8.44
CA ASP A 139 -9.68 25.75 7.97
C ASP A 139 -10.78 26.36 7.08
N SER A 140 -11.52 27.34 7.62
CA SER A 140 -12.59 28.04 6.91
C SER A 140 -12.13 28.82 5.68
N TRP A 141 -10.86 29.23 5.64
CA TRP A 141 -10.28 29.96 4.51
C TRP A 141 -9.82 29.04 3.39
N ARG A 142 -9.53 27.78 3.73
CA ARG A 142 -9.03 26.75 2.81
C ARG A 142 -9.94 25.52 2.78
N VAL A 143 -11.24 25.79 2.72
CA VAL A 143 -12.34 24.79 2.66
C VAL A 143 -12.12 23.71 1.58
N TRP A 144 -11.44 24.04 0.49
CA TRP A 144 -11.12 23.06 -0.56
C TRP A 144 -10.29 21.87 -0.04
N ILE A 145 -9.44 22.05 0.96
CA ILE A 145 -8.63 20.96 1.53
C ILE A 145 -9.55 19.87 2.08
N ARG A 146 -10.53 20.26 2.90
CA ARG A 146 -11.53 19.33 3.43
C ARG A 146 -12.39 18.74 2.32
N ASN A 147 -12.86 19.55 1.37
CA ASN A 147 -13.71 19.06 0.28
C ASN A 147 -12.99 18.03 -0.61
N GLU A 148 -11.72 18.27 -0.94
CA GLU A 148 -10.91 17.34 -1.73
C GLU A 148 -10.63 16.05 -0.95
N LYS A 149 -10.32 16.16 0.36
CA LYS A 149 -10.18 15.01 1.26
C LYS A 149 -11.46 14.18 1.31
N ASP A 150 -12.61 14.80 1.60
CA ASP A 150 -13.93 14.14 1.64
C ASP A 150 -14.24 13.45 0.31
N LYS A 151 -13.93 14.10 -0.82
CA LYS A 151 -14.09 13.52 -2.15
C LYS A 151 -13.18 12.31 -2.38
N LEU A 152 -11.91 12.36 -1.97
CA LEU A 152 -11.00 11.22 -2.08
C LEU A 152 -11.50 10.03 -1.26
N VAL A 153 -11.92 10.26 -0.01
CA VAL A 153 -12.49 9.22 0.87
C VAL A 153 -13.68 8.56 0.19
N HIS A 154 -14.64 9.36 -0.30
CA HIS A 154 -15.81 8.83 -1.00
C HIS A 154 -15.43 7.99 -2.24
N LEU A 155 -14.46 8.42 -3.04
CA LEU A 155 -13.98 7.66 -4.20
C LEU A 155 -13.37 6.32 -3.78
N LEU A 156 -12.54 6.31 -2.74
CA LEU A 156 -11.90 5.10 -2.21
C LEU A 156 -12.92 4.14 -1.61
N GLU A 157 -13.88 4.62 -0.83
CA GLU A 157 -14.97 3.80 -0.26
C GLU A 157 -15.82 3.18 -1.36
N SER A 158 -16.21 3.98 -2.37
CA SER A 158 -17.02 3.52 -3.49
C SER A 158 -16.35 2.38 -4.26
N GLU A 159 -15.02 2.44 -4.44
CA GLU A 159 -14.26 1.40 -5.12
C GLU A 159 -13.88 0.23 -4.19
N SER A 160 -13.71 0.48 -2.89
CA SER A 160 -13.49 -0.55 -1.87
C SER A 160 -14.60 -1.59 -1.84
N GLN A 161 -15.86 -1.14 -1.89
CA GLN A 161 -17.05 -2.01 -1.94
C GLN A 161 -17.07 -2.93 -3.17
N LYS A 162 -16.51 -2.48 -4.29
CA LYS A 162 -16.44 -3.27 -5.54
C LYS A 162 -15.28 -4.26 -5.56
N ASN A 163 -14.24 -4.00 -4.77
CA ASN A 163 -12.94 -4.69 -4.83
C ASN A 163 -12.73 -5.70 -3.69
N GLY A 164 -13.80 -6.16 -3.04
CA GLY A 164 -13.73 -7.18 -1.98
C GLY A 164 -12.77 -6.81 -0.83
N GLY A 165 -12.60 -5.52 -0.54
CA GLY A 165 -11.72 -5.04 0.52
C GLY A 165 -10.22 -4.99 0.20
N LYS A 166 -9.79 -5.21 -1.06
CA LYS A 166 -8.39 -4.99 -1.48
C LYS A 166 -8.00 -3.52 -1.55
N LEU A 167 -8.96 -2.61 -1.68
CA LEU A 167 -8.75 -1.18 -1.53
C LEU A 167 -9.39 -0.75 -0.23
N GLN A 168 -8.64 -0.10 0.65
CA GLN A 168 -9.10 0.32 1.97
C GLN A 168 -8.80 1.79 2.20
N VAL A 169 -9.63 2.44 3.00
CA VAL A 169 -9.44 3.83 3.42
C VAL A 169 -9.74 3.97 4.91
N CYS A 170 -8.95 4.78 5.59
CA CYS A 170 -9.10 5.08 7.01
C CYS A 170 -8.79 6.57 7.23
N GLU A 171 -9.61 7.22 8.05
CA GLU A 171 -9.36 8.60 8.48
C GLU A 171 -8.93 8.63 9.95
N ARG A 172 -7.94 9.45 10.27
CA ARG A 172 -7.44 9.68 11.61
C ARG A 172 -7.39 11.19 11.88
N PHE A 173 -8.28 11.65 12.75
CA PHE A 173 -8.40 13.06 13.10
C PHE A 173 -7.74 13.32 14.46
N TYR A 174 -6.65 14.09 14.45
CA TYR A 174 -5.81 14.35 15.61
C TYR A 174 -6.14 15.71 16.22
N PHE A 175 -5.99 15.83 17.54
CA PHE A 175 -6.16 17.08 18.28
C PHE A 175 -7.55 17.73 18.10
N ALA A 176 -8.60 16.91 17.96
CA ALA A 176 -9.97 17.37 17.71
C ALA A 176 -10.52 18.30 18.82
N ASP A 177 -9.93 18.23 20.01
CA ASP A 177 -10.22 19.02 21.21
C ASP A 177 -9.45 20.35 21.28
N LYS A 178 -8.46 20.58 20.41
CA LYS A 178 -7.64 21.80 20.39
C LYS A 178 -8.10 22.77 19.29
N PRO A 179 -8.00 24.10 19.51
CA PRO A 179 -8.24 25.07 18.45
C PRO A 179 -7.18 24.95 17.34
N PRO A 180 -7.51 25.22 16.06
CA PRO A 180 -6.56 25.12 14.95
C PRO A 180 -5.34 26.03 15.15
N ASP A 181 -4.12 25.46 15.10
CA ASP A 181 -2.88 26.23 15.18
C ASP A 181 -1.77 25.65 14.28
N MET A 182 -0.66 26.39 14.12
CA MET A 182 0.46 25.92 13.31
C MET A 182 1.31 24.86 14.00
N GLN A 183 1.25 24.75 15.33
CA GLN A 183 2.04 23.79 16.09
C GLN A 183 1.55 22.37 15.85
N MET A 184 0.23 22.14 15.84
CA MET A 184 -0.36 20.83 15.58
C MET A 184 -0.02 20.28 14.19
N HIS A 185 0.25 21.17 13.21
CA HIS A 185 0.73 20.77 11.88
C HIS A 185 2.01 19.94 11.98
N PHE A 186 2.91 20.26 12.91
CA PHE A 186 4.15 19.53 13.11
C PHE A 186 4.01 18.44 14.19
N GLU A 187 3.26 18.70 15.27
CA GLU A 187 3.01 17.76 16.38
C GLU A 187 2.37 16.44 15.90
N ILE A 188 1.59 16.48 14.80
CA ILE A 188 1.00 15.27 14.21
C ILE A 188 2.06 14.25 13.78
N ILE A 189 3.26 14.65 13.39
CA ILE A 189 4.32 13.71 12.94
C ILE A 189 4.74 12.78 14.10
N GLU A 190 4.73 13.30 15.32
CA GLU A 190 5.08 12.56 16.52
C GLU A 190 3.88 11.77 17.07
N SER A 191 2.67 12.20 16.75
CA SER A 191 1.41 11.61 17.26
C SER A 191 0.78 10.60 16.30
N MET A 192 1.16 10.62 15.02
CA MET A 192 0.57 9.74 14.02
C MET A 192 0.96 8.30 14.29
N ASP A 193 -0.03 7.44 14.23
CA ASP A 193 0.18 6.00 14.33
C ASP A 193 0.27 5.43 12.90
N VAL A 194 1.33 4.68 12.63
CA VAL A 194 1.64 4.05 11.34
C VAL A 194 1.66 2.51 11.50
N SER A 195 1.19 2.02 12.65
CA SER A 195 1.14 0.59 13.00
C SER A 195 -0.02 -0.14 12.32
#